data_AF-G8H2R0-F1
#
_entry.id   AF-G8H2R0-F1
#
_cell.length_a   1.000
_cell.length_b   1.000
_cell.length_c   1.000
_cell.angle_alpha   90.00
_cell.angle_beta   90.00
_cell.angle_gamma   90.00
#
_symmetry.space_group_name_H-M   'P 1'
#
loop_
_entity.id
_entity.type
_entity.pdbx_description
1 polymer ?
#
loop_
_entity_poly.entity_id
_entity_poly.type
_entity_poly.pdbx_seq_one_letter_code
_entity_poly.pdbx_strand_id
1 'polypeptide(L)'
;MDSIDAQISRGLQACEATCLHALLDGGAEPFARQCARLFADVAPALDGGHLSASTMATLAKFASRVKIVSTLMVRLEDTSAEVHHDTVERSRRLLASSSFQTPCTSSNPPPDPSADDQVHCAPYREWFLSHFSYPYPSPADKDHLL
;
A
#
# COMPACT_ATOMS: atom_id res chain seq x y z
N MET A 1 10.10 -16.27 46.48
CA MET A 1 9.85 -17.06 45.25
C MET A 1 8.52 -16.60 44.71
N ASP A 2 8.50 -16.01 43.51
CA ASP A 2 7.24 -15.61 42.87
C ASP A 2 6.48 -16.88 42.45
N SER A 3 5.16 -16.91 42.67
CA SER A 3 4.32 -18.01 42.19
C SER A 3 4.38 -18.11 40.66
N ILE A 4 4.27 -19.32 40.12
CA ILE A 4 4.15 -19.60 38.68
C ILE A 4 3.01 -18.76 38.06
N ASP A 5 1.90 -18.58 38.79
CA ASP A 5 0.80 -17.71 38.37
C ASP A 5 1.24 -16.25 38.14
N ALA A 6 2.10 -15.72 39.02
CA ALA A 6 2.60 -14.35 38.92
C ALA A 6 3.58 -14.18 37.75
N GLN A 7 4.39 -15.20 37.48
CA GLN A 7 5.27 -15.22 36.31
C GLN A 7 4.46 -15.21 35.01
N ILE A 8 3.44 -16.05 34.90
CA ILE A 8 2.57 -16.11 33.71
C ILE A 8 1.78 -14.82 33.54
N SER A 9 1.24 -14.26 34.63
CA SER A 9 0.52 -12.99 34.59
C SER A 9 1.41 -11.85 34.06
N ARG A 10 2.67 -11.77 34.51
CA ARG A 10 3.64 -10.81 33.96
C ARG A 10 3.94 -11.09 32.49
N GLY A 11 4.07 -12.36 32.11
CA GLY A 11 4.29 -12.76 30.71
C GLY A 11 3.14 -12.32 29.80
N LEU A 12 1.89 -12.48 30.24
CA LEU A 12 0.70 -12.01 29.54
C LEU A 12 0.69 -10.49 29.34
N GLN A 13 0.94 -9.73 30.41
CA GLN A 13 1.03 -8.26 30.33
C GLN A 13 2.13 -7.80 29.38
N ALA A 14 3.28 -8.48 29.41
CA ALA A 14 4.38 -8.17 28.52
C ALA A 14 4.02 -8.49 27.05
N CYS A 15 3.31 -9.59 26.78
CA CYS A 15 2.78 -9.88 25.44
C CYS A 15 1.79 -8.81 24.97
N GLU A 16 0.88 -8.35 25.85
CA GLU A 16 -0.06 -7.28 25.50
C GLU A 16 0.66 -5.97 25.17
N ALA A 17 1.66 -5.57 25.96
CA ALA A 17 2.47 -4.38 25.70
C ALA A 17 3.22 -4.49 24.35
N THR A 18 3.85 -5.63 24.08
CA THR A 18 4.56 -5.86 22.80
C THR A 18 3.59 -5.90 21.62
N CYS A 19 2.37 -6.41 21.79
CA CYS A 19 1.33 -6.35 20.77
C CYS A 19 0.97 -4.90 20.40
N LEU A 20 0.76 -4.05 21.41
CA LEU A 20 0.45 -2.63 21.18
C LEU A 20 1.59 -1.90 20.49
N HIS A 21 2.84 -2.18 20.88
CA HIS A 21 4.02 -1.65 20.17
C HIS A 21 4.11 -2.15 18.73
N ALA A 22 3.88 -3.44 18.49
CA ALA A 22 3.87 -4.04 17.15
C ALA A 22 2.83 -3.39 16.23
N LEU A 23 1.67 -3.00 16.77
CA LEU A 23 0.63 -2.30 16.00
C LEU A 23 1.04 -0.87 15.61
N LEU A 24 1.92 -0.22 16.38
CA LEU A 24 2.44 1.11 16.06
C LEU A 24 3.60 1.05 15.06
N ASP A 25 4.54 0.13 15.29
CA ASP A 25 5.77 0.00 14.50
C ASP A 25 5.58 -0.85 13.23
N GLY A 26 4.45 -1.54 13.10
CA GLY A 26 4.15 -2.47 12.00
C GLY A 26 4.90 -3.82 12.08
N GLY A 27 5.62 -4.08 13.18
CA GLY A 27 6.45 -5.28 13.35
C GLY A 27 5.83 -6.32 14.28
N ALA A 28 5.21 -7.38 13.74
CA ALA A 28 4.56 -8.43 14.53
C ALA A 28 5.49 -9.54 15.08
N GLU A 29 6.71 -9.66 14.53
CA GLU A 29 7.67 -10.72 14.86
C GLU A 29 8.07 -10.77 16.36
N PRO A 30 8.35 -9.65 17.04
CA PRO A 30 8.68 -9.68 18.47
C PRO A 30 7.51 -10.18 19.33
N PHE A 31 6.29 -9.77 18.98
CA PHE A 31 5.06 -10.20 19.66
C PHE A 31 4.82 -11.70 19.47
N ALA A 32 4.94 -12.21 18.24
CA ALA A 32 4.76 -13.63 17.93
C ALA A 32 5.76 -14.50 18.70
N ARG A 33 7.04 -14.11 18.72
CA ARG A 33 8.10 -14.80 19.46
C ARG A 33 7.84 -14.83 20.97
N GLN A 34 7.34 -13.73 21.51
CA GLN A 34 7.04 -13.64 22.94
C GLN A 34 5.83 -14.51 23.32
N CYS A 35 4.78 -14.52 22.50
CA CYS A 35 3.66 -15.45 22.67
C CYS A 35 4.13 -16.91 22.63
N ALA A 36 4.97 -17.27 21.64
CA ALA A 36 5.47 -18.64 21.53
C ALA A 36 6.23 -19.09 22.78
N ARG A 37 7.08 -18.22 23.35
CA ARG A 37 7.79 -18.49 24.62
C ARG A 37 6.82 -18.64 25.78
N LEU A 38 5.86 -17.72 25.92
CA LEU A 38 4.86 -17.79 26.99
C LEU A 38 4.09 -19.11 26.95
N PHE A 39 3.61 -19.54 25.78
CA PHE A 39 2.86 -20.79 25.66
C PHE A 39 3.74 -22.03 25.85
N ALA A 40 5.01 -21.98 25.46
CA ALA A 40 5.98 -23.04 25.73
C ALA A 40 6.24 -23.20 27.24
N ASP A 41 6.27 -22.10 28.00
CA ASP A 41 6.47 -22.13 29.46
C ASP A 41 5.19 -22.55 30.21
N VAL A 42 4.01 -22.20 29.67
CA VAL A 42 2.70 -22.52 30.27
C VAL A 42 2.36 -24.00 30.11
N ALA A 43 2.70 -24.63 28.99
CA ALA A 43 2.39 -26.04 28.71
C ALA A 43 2.84 -27.00 29.83
N PRO A 44 4.12 -27.04 30.25
CA PRO A 44 4.56 -27.92 31.33
C PRO A 44 3.96 -27.54 32.70
N ALA A 45 3.70 -26.25 32.94
CA ALA A 45 3.07 -25.81 34.18
C ALA A 45 1.60 -26.25 34.29
N LEU A 46 0.90 -26.29 33.15
CA LEU A 46 -0.46 -26.80 33.04
C LEU A 46 -0.50 -28.31 33.27
N ASP A 47 0.39 -29.07 32.61
CA ASP A 47 0.48 -30.53 32.77
C ASP A 47 0.85 -30.94 34.21
N GLY A 48 1.67 -30.13 34.89
CA GLY A 48 2.02 -30.32 36.29
C GLY A 48 0.93 -29.88 37.30
N GLY A 49 -0.20 -29.34 36.84
CA GLY A 49 -1.27 -28.85 37.71
C GLY A 49 -0.86 -27.66 38.58
N HIS A 50 0.15 -26.89 38.16
CA HIS A 50 0.71 -25.77 38.92
C HIS A 50 -0.01 -24.44 38.70
N LEU A 51 -1.03 -24.42 37.84
CA LEU A 51 -1.78 -23.22 37.48
C LEU A 51 -3.08 -23.14 38.25
N SER A 52 -3.37 -21.96 38.79
CA SER A 52 -4.70 -21.69 39.32
C SER A 52 -5.75 -21.64 38.21
N ALA A 53 -7.00 -21.98 38.56
CA ALA A 53 -8.13 -21.89 37.62
C ALA A 53 -8.33 -20.47 37.05
N SER A 54 -8.01 -19.44 37.84
CA SER A 54 -8.08 -18.04 37.42
C SER A 54 -7.04 -17.72 36.33
N THR A 55 -5.80 -18.18 36.51
CA THR A 55 -4.73 -18.00 35.52
C THR A 55 -5.06 -18.75 34.24
N MET A 56 -5.56 -19.99 34.33
CA MET A 56 -5.99 -20.77 33.17
C MET A 56 -7.11 -20.06 32.37
N ALA A 57 -8.11 -19.51 33.05
CA ALA A 57 -9.18 -18.75 32.40
C ALA A 57 -8.63 -17.50 31.67
N THR A 58 -7.67 -16.82 32.28
CA THR A 58 -7.03 -15.63 31.71
C THR A 58 -6.20 -15.99 30.48
N LEU A 59 -5.41 -17.06 30.54
CA LEU A 59 -4.65 -17.62 29.41
C LEU A 59 -5.56 -17.99 28.24
N ALA A 60 -6.66 -18.70 28.51
CA ALA A 60 -7.62 -19.10 27.49
C ALA A 60 -8.25 -17.87 26.80
N LYS A 61 -8.62 -16.85 27.59
CA LYS A 61 -9.15 -15.59 27.07
C LYS A 61 -8.12 -14.86 26.20
N PHE A 62 -6.86 -14.81 26.64
CA PHE A 62 -5.78 -14.22 25.87
C PHE A 62 -5.55 -14.96 24.54
N ALA A 63 -5.42 -16.29 24.57
CA ALA A 63 -5.24 -17.10 23.37
C ALA A 63 -6.40 -16.94 22.37
N SER A 64 -7.64 -16.86 22.86
CA SER A 64 -8.82 -16.60 22.04
C SER A 64 -8.74 -15.23 21.34
N ARG A 65 -8.33 -14.18 22.06
CA ARG A 65 -8.12 -12.85 21.47
C ARG A 65 -7.03 -12.86 20.40
N VAL A 66 -5.90 -13.50 20.67
CA VAL A 66 -4.80 -13.64 19.70
C VAL A 66 -5.30 -14.32 18.44
N LYS A 67 -6.04 -15.43 18.56
CA LYS A 67 -6.64 -16.13 17.42
C LYS A 67 -7.58 -15.24 16.60
N ILE A 68 -8.46 -14.48 17.26
CA ILE A 68 -9.40 -13.58 16.58
C ILE A 68 -8.63 -12.52 15.81
N VAL A 69 -7.69 -11.84 16.46
CA VAL A 69 -6.91 -10.77 15.84
C VAL A 69 -6.08 -11.29 14.68
N SER A 70 -5.35 -12.41 14.86
CA SER A 70 -4.53 -12.97 13.79
C SER A 70 -5.37 -13.39 12.59
N THR A 71 -6.54 -13.99 12.81
CA THR A 71 -7.46 -14.37 11.73
C THR A 71 -7.97 -13.15 10.96
N LEU A 72 -8.32 -12.08 11.68
CA LEU A 72 -8.76 -10.83 11.06
C LEU A 72 -7.63 -10.15 10.26
N MET A 73 -6.39 -10.20 10.76
CA MET A 73 -5.24 -9.64 10.04
C MET A 73 -4.96 -10.38 8.73
N VAL A 74 -5.00 -11.71 8.74
CA VAL A 74 -4.85 -12.52 7.51
C VAL A 74 -5.95 -12.17 6.50
N ARG A 75 -7.21 -12.11 6.95
CA ARG A 75 -8.32 -11.75 6.07
C ARG A 75 -8.19 -10.32 5.52
N LEU A 76 -7.68 -9.38 6.33
CA LEU A 76 -7.45 -8.00 5.90
C LEU A 76 -6.35 -7.93 4.83
N GLU A 77 -5.27 -8.71 4.99
CA GLU A 77 -4.20 -8.83 4.00
C GLU A 77 -4.75 -9.34 2.66
N ASP A 78 -5.53 -10.42 2.68
CA ASP A 78 -6.18 -10.97 1.48
C ASP A 78 -7.10 -9.94 0.80
N THR A 79 -7.95 -9.28 1.58
CA THR A 79 -8.88 -8.26 1.07
C THR A 79 -8.14 -7.06 0.49
N SER A 80 -7.04 -6.64 1.13
CA SER A 80 -6.21 -5.54 0.65
C SER A 80 -5.52 -5.89 -0.68
N ALA A 81 -5.06 -7.13 -0.82
CA ALA A 81 -4.44 -7.61 -2.06
C ALA A 81 -5.47 -7.65 -3.21
N GLU A 82 -6.68 -8.13 -2.94
CA GLU A 82 -7.80 -8.13 -3.90
C GLU A 82 -8.15 -6.71 -4.35
N VAL A 83 -8.36 -5.78 -3.42
CA VAL A 83 -8.66 -4.38 -3.72
C VAL A 83 -7.54 -3.73 -4.54
N HIS A 84 -6.28 -4.02 -4.22
CA HIS A 84 -5.14 -3.52 -4.99
C HIS A 84 -5.18 -4.03 -6.43
N HIS A 85 -5.40 -5.35 -6.62
CA HIS A 85 -5.51 -5.96 -7.93
C HIS A 85 -6.63 -5.35 -8.78
N ASP A 86 -7.84 -5.27 -8.21
CA ASP A 86 -9.02 -4.70 -8.85
C ASP A 86 -8.83 -3.24 -9.23
N THR A 87 -8.20 -2.46 -8.34
CA THR A 87 -7.93 -1.05 -8.59
C THR A 87 -6.97 -0.90 -9.77
N VAL A 88 -5.87 -1.65 -9.78
CA VAL A 88 -4.90 -1.62 -10.88
C VAL A 88 -5.56 -2.03 -12.20
N GLU A 89 -6.36 -3.09 -12.19
CA GLU A 89 -7.05 -3.56 -13.40
C GLU A 89 -8.05 -2.52 -13.92
N ARG A 90 -8.89 -1.97 -13.05
CA ARG A 90 -9.87 -0.94 -13.41
C ARG A 90 -9.17 0.32 -13.93
N SER A 91 -8.09 0.77 -13.28
CA SER A 91 -7.29 1.90 -13.75
C SER A 91 -6.72 1.65 -15.14
N ARG A 92 -6.18 0.46 -15.41
CA ARG A 92 -5.69 0.09 -16.76
C ARG A 92 -6.80 0.15 -17.81
N ARG A 93 -7.97 -0.41 -17.52
CA ARG A 93 -9.12 -0.38 -18.44
C ARG A 93 -9.58 1.06 -18.74
N LEU A 94 -9.66 1.91 -17.72
CA LEU A 94 -10.04 3.32 -17.88
C LEU A 94 -9.02 4.10 -18.72
N LEU A 95 -7.73 3.93 -18.44
CA LEU A 95 -6.66 4.60 -19.19
C LEU A 95 -6.57 4.08 -20.63
N ALA A 96 -6.73 2.77 -20.86
CA ALA A 96 -6.78 2.19 -22.20
C ALA A 96 -7.97 2.70 -23.02
N SER A 97 -9.13 2.91 -22.38
CA SER A 97 -10.33 3.44 -23.05
C SER A 97 -10.15 4.90 -23.47
N SER A 98 -9.33 5.67 -22.76
CA SER A 98 -8.98 7.05 -23.10
C SER A 98 -8.03 7.15 -24.30
N SER A 99 -7.19 6.14 -24.54
CA SER A 99 -6.23 6.12 -25.66
C SER A 99 -6.81 5.69 -27.02
N PHE A 100 -8.07 5.23 -27.07
CA PHE A 100 -8.71 4.76 -28.32
C PHE A 100 -9.93 5.59 -28.78
N GLN A 101 -10.24 6.72 -28.12
CA GLN A 101 -11.36 7.60 -28.51
C GLN A 101 -10.96 9.01 -28.97
N THR A 102 -9.70 9.25 -29.27
CA THR A 102 -9.38 10.26 -30.29
C THR A 102 -9.36 9.56 -31.63
N PRO A 103 -10.28 9.86 -32.57
CA PRO A 103 -10.09 9.43 -33.94
C PRO A 103 -8.84 10.15 -34.48
N CYS A 104 -7.68 9.50 -34.38
CA CYS A 104 -6.50 9.81 -35.19
C CYS A 104 -6.73 9.36 -36.65
N THR A 105 -7.88 9.72 -37.19
CA THR A 105 -8.27 9.58 -38.60
C THR A 105 -8.85 10.90 -39.06
N SER A 106 -8.06 11.96 -38.89
CA SER A 106 -8.04 13.06 -39.82
C SER A 106 -6.59 13.32 -40.17
N SER A 107 -6.13 12.73 -41.27
CA SER A 107 -4.88 13.11 -41.92
C SER A 107 -4.94 14.50 -42.55
N ASN A 108 -5.99 15.28 -42.28
CA ASN A 108 -6.02 16.68 -42.68
C ASN A 108 -5.34 17.49 -41.57
N PRO A 109 -4.30 18.27 -41.89
CA PRO A 109 -3.85 19.31 -40.98
C PRO A 109 -5.06 20.17 -40.59
N PRO A 110 -5.16 20.64 -39.34
CA PRO A 110 -6.19 21.58 -38.97
C PRO A 110 -6.16 22.75 -39.98
N PRO A 111 -7.33 23.25 -40.43
CA PRO A 111 -7.37 24.39 -41.31
C PRO A 111 -6.56 25.52 -40.67
N ASP A 112 -5.70 26.16 -41.47
CA ASP A 112 -4.88 27.26 -40.98
C ASP A 112 -5.78 28.27 -40.24
N PRO A 113 -5.39 28.71 -39.03
CA PRO A 113 -6.17 29.70 -38.30
C PRO A 113 -6.32 30.93 -39.17
N SER A 114 -7.49 31.56 -39.09
CA SER A 114 -7.84 32.68 -39.95
C SER A 114 -6.72 33.73 -39.93
N ALA A 115 -6.45 34.36 -41.07
CA ALA A 115 -5.34 35.32 -41.18
C ALA A 115 -5.44 36.42 -40.09
N ASP A 116 -6.67 36.76 -39.68
CA ASP A 116 -6.99 37.74 -38.63
C ASP A 116 -6.54 37.28 -37.23
N ASP A 117 -6.71 35.98 -36.90
CA ASP A 117 -6.25 35.40 -35.64
C ASP A 117 -4.71 35.36 -35.52
N GLN A 118 -4.01 35.41 -36.66
CA GLN A 118 -2.55 35.40 -36.72
C GLN A 118 -1.92 36.80 -36.73
N VAL A 119 -2.66 37.87 -37.03
CA VAL A 119 -2.12 39.25 -37.09
C VAL A 119 -1.56 39.67 -35.73
N HIS A 120 -2.24 39.31 -34.64
CA HIS A 120 -1.79 39.62 -33.28
C HIS A 120 -0.50 38.88 -32.88
N CYS A 121 -0.19 37.76 -33.53
CA CYS A 121 1.01 36.96 -33.29
C CYS A 121 2.15 37.29 -34.26
N ALA A 122 1.93 38.11 -35.30
CA ALA A 122 2.93 38.44 -36.31
C ALA A 122 4.20 39.09 -35.71
N PRO A 123 4.13 40.04 -34.76
CA PRO A 123 5.33 40.64 -34.17
C PRO A 123 6.18 39.63 -33.37
N TYR A 124 5.51 38.70 -32.67
CA TYR A 124 6.20 37.65 -31.92
C TYR A 124 6.82 36.60 -32.85
N ARG A 125 6.12 36.26 -33.94
CA ARG A 125 6.63 35.35 -34.98
C ARG A 125 7.88 35.90 -35.65
N GLU A 126 7.90 37.18 -35.99
CA GLU A 126 9.07 37.84 -36.60
C GLU A 126 10.26 37.90 -35.63
N TRP A 127 10.00 38.21 -34.35
CA TRP A 127 11.03 38.16 -33.32
C TRP A 127 11.59 36.73 -33.15
N PHE A 128 10.72 35.73 -33.10
CA PHE A 128 11.13 34.33 -32.94
C PHE A 128 11.96 33.82 -34.13
N LEU A 129 11.54 34.12 -35.36
CA LEU A 129 12.29 33.75 -36.57
C LEU A 129 13.64 34.47 -36.70
N SER A 130 13.78 35.67 -36.13
CA SER A 130 15.05 36.42 -36.15
C SER A 130 16.02 36.01 -35.05
N HIS A 131 15.55 35.36 -33.97
CA HIS A 131 16.38 34.98 -32.82
C HIS A 131 16.72 33.49 -32.75
N PHE A 132 16.04 32.64 -33.54
CA PHE A 132 16.30 31.21 -33.59
C PHE A 132 16.67 30.77 -35.01
N SER A 133 17.86 30.19 -35.18
CA SER A 133 18.36 29.71 -36.48
C SER A 133 17.61 28.48 -37.02
N TYR A 134 16.93 27.74 -36.14
CA TYR A 134 16.14 26.55 -36.47
C TYR A 134 14.79 26.60 -35.72
N PRO A 135 13.88 27.49 -36.12
CA PRO A 135 12.64 27.75 -35.38
C PRO A 135 11.61 26.61 -35.50
N TYR A 136 11.83 25.68 -36.44
CA TYR A 136 10.99 24.50 -36.62
C TYR A 136 11.86 23.26 -36.78
N PRO A 137 11.40 22.08 -36.32
CA PRO A 137 12.12 20.83 -36.48
C PRO A 137 12.35 20.54 -37.97
N SER A 138 13.57 20.12 -38.31
CA SER A 138 13.87 19.65 -39.65
C SER A 138 13.07 18.37 -39.96
N PRO A 139 12.88 17.99 -41.23
CA PRO A 139 12.20 16.75 -41.57
C PRO A 139 12.80 15.52 -40.86
N ALA A 140 14.13 15.49 -40.68
CA ALA A 140 14.81 14.42 -39.95
C ALA A 140 14.48 14.43 -38.44
N ASP A 141 14.26 15.61 -37.84
CA ASP A 141 13.87 15.72 -36.43
C ASP A 141 12.42 15.25 -36.21
N LYS A 142 11.57 15.34 -37.23
CA LYS A 142 10.15 14.91 -37.13
C LYS A 142 10.02 13.40 -37.01
N ASP A 143 10.89 12.64 -37.67
CA ASP A 143 10.89 11.18 -37.62
C ASP A 143 11.30 10.63 -36.25
N HIS A 144 11.93 11.45 -35.41
CA HIS A 144 12.31 11.11 -34.02
C HIS A 144 11.29 11.57 -32.97
N LEU A 145 10.22 12.27 -33.37
CA LEU A 145 9.19 12.82 -32.48
C LEU A 145 7.86 12.06 -32.56
N LEU A 146 7.79 10.96 -33.32
CA LEU A 146 6.61 10.10 -33.51
C LEU A 146 6.85 8.67 -33.02
#